data_AF-K1YUJ2-F1
#
_entry.id   AF-K1YUJ2-F1
#
_cell.length_a   1.000
_cell.length_b   1.000
_cell.length_c   1.000
_cell.angle_alpha   90.00
_cell.angle_beta   90.00
_cell.angle_gamma   90.00
#
_symmetry.space_group_name_H-M   'P 1'
#
loop_
_entity.id
_entity.type
_entity.pdbx_description
1 polymer ?
#
loop_
_entity_poly.entity_id
_entity_poly.type
_entity_poly.pdbx_seq_one_letter_code
_entity_poly.pdbx_strand_id
1 'polypeptide(L)' 'KKQIQLMVKNILKLKEIPKPDDTADAIAIALCHINSRKMREIKRSC' A
#
# COMPACT_ATOMS: atom_id res chain seq x y z
N LYS A 1 -7.24 6.19 -10.52
CA LYS A 1 -6.11 5.23 -10.46
C LYS A 1 -4.75 5.89 -10.15
N LYS A 2 -4.37 7.02 -10.77
CA LYS A 2 -3.09 7.72 -10.52
C LYS A 2 -2.79 8.06 -9.05
N GLN A 3 -3.81 8.35 -8.25
CA GLN A 3 -3.67 8.71 -6.84
C GLN A 3 -3.11 7.56 -5.98
N ILE A 4 -3.54 6.32 -6.25
CA ILE A 4 -3.05 5.11 -5.57
C ILE A 4 -1.58 4.86 -5.96
N GLN A 5 -1.26 5.02 -7.25
CA GLN A 5 0.11 4.87 -7.76
C GLN A 5 1.08 5.89 -7.13
N LEU A 6 0.65 7.14 -6.99
CA LEU A 6 1.43 8.19 -6.33
C LEU A 6 1.60 7.91 -4.83
N MET A 7 0.54 7.40 -4.18
CA MET A 7 0.56 7.00 -2.78
C MET A 7 1.57 5.85 -2.56
N VAL A 8 1.51 4.79 -3.38
CA VAL A 8 2.45 3.66 -3.31
C VAL A 8 3.89 4.12 -3.55
N LYS A 9 4.11 4.98 -4.55
CA LYS A 9 5.42 5.59 -4.81
C LYS A 9 5.95 6.30 -3.56
N ASN A 10 5.14 7.12 -2.92
CA ASN A 10 5.55 7.92 -1.77
C ASN A 10 5.78 7.05 -0.52
N ILE A 11 4.91 6.07 -0.26
CA ILE A 11 5.05 5.14 0.87
C ILE A 11 6.34 4.32 0.76
N LEU A 12 6.64 3.82 -0.44
CA LEU A 12 7.82 3.01 -0.70
C LEU A 12 9.06 3.83 -1.13
N LYS A 13 8.95 5.16 -1.17
CA LYS A 13 9.99 6.08 -1.64
C LYS A 13 10.61 5.68 -2.99
N LEU A 14 9.77 5.21 -3.91
CA LEU A 14 10.21 4.81 -5.26
C LEU A 14 10.61 6.06 -6.06
N LYS A 15 11.68 5.96 -6.87
CA LYS A 15 12.17 7.07 -7.72
C LYS A 15 11.11 7.50 -8.74
N GLU A 16 10.38 6.55 -9.27
CA GLU A 16 9.33 6.75 -10.26
C GLU A 16 8.04 6.00 -9.91
N ILE A 17 6.96 6.30 -10.64
CA ILE A 17 5.71 5.58 -10.49
C ILE A 17 5.95 4.14 -10.98
N PRO A 18 5.69 3.11 -10.15
CA PRO A 18 5.94 1.74 -10.56
C PRO A 18 5.06 1.39 -11.76
N LYS A 19 5.71 1.04 -12.87
CA LYS A 19 5.11 0.41 -14.04
C LYS A 19 5.51 -1.07 -14.06
N PRO A 20 4.66 -1.99 -14.54
CA PRO A 20 3.31 -1.81 -15.08
C PRO A 20 2.27 -1.48 -14.00
N ASP A 21 1.10 -0.95 -14.41
CA ASP A 21 0.02 -0.55 -13.50
C ASP A 21 -0.37 -1.65 -12.49
N ASP A 22 -0.28 -2.92 -12.91
CA ASP A 22 -0.56 -4.10 -12.08
C ASP A 22 0.35 -4.22 -10.86
N THR A 23 1.59 -3.72 -10.95
CA THR A 23 2.55 -3.74 -9.83
C THR A 23 2.11 -2.79 -8.71
N ALA A 24 1.62 -1.60 -9.08
CA ALA A 24 1.11 -0.65 -8.11
C ALA A 24 -0.14 -1.19 -7.39
N ASP A 25 -1.01 -1.88 -8.13
CA ASP A 25 -2.22 -2.49 -7.58
C ASP A 25 -1.89 -3.64 -6.62
N ALA A 26 -0.93 -4.51 -6.97
CA ALA A 26 -0.45 -5.58 -6.09
C ALA A 26 0.15 -5.03 -4.78
N ILE A 27 0.98 -3.98 -4.89
CA ILE A 27 1.58 -3.34 -3.72
C ILE A 27 0.50 -2.69 -2.83
N ALA A 28 -0.48 -2.00 -3.43
CA ALA A 28 -1.57 -1.39 -2.69
C ALA A 28 -2.41 -2.42 -1.93
N ILE A 29 -2.68 -3.58 -2.54
CA ILE A 29 -3.38 -4.70 -1.87
C ILE A 29 -2.56 -5.24 -0.71
N ALA A 30 -1.25 -5.46 -0.90
CA ALA A 30 -0.37 -5.94 0.16
C ALA A 30 -0.31 -4.95 1.35
N LEU A 31 -0.17 -3.66 1.08
CA LEU A 31 -0.21 -2.58 2.07
C LEU A 31 -1.53 -2.56 2.84
N CYS A 32 -2.64 -2.68 2.12
CA CYS A 32 -3.97 -2.74 2.73
C CYS A 32 -4.10 -3.96 3.64
N HIS A 33 -3.65 -5.14 3.20
CA HIS A 33 -3.70 -6.37 3.98
C HIS A 33 -2.87 -6.27 5.28
N ILE A 34 -1.63 -5.77 5.19
CA ILE A 34 -0.75 -5.58 6.35
C ILE A 34 -1.34 -4.55 7.32
N ASN A 35 -1.82 -3.41 6.80
CA ASN A 35 -2.39 -2.36 7.64
C ASN A 35 -3.69 -2.83 8.33
N SER A 36 -4.55 -3.57 7.62
CA SER A 36 -5.76 -4.17 8.19
C SER A 36 -5.43 -5.17 9.29
N ARG A 37 -4.40 -6.00 9.11
CA ARG A 37 -3.92 -6.92 10.15
C ARG A 37 -3.38 -6.18 11.36
N LYS A 38 -2.51 -5.19 11.16
CA LYS A 38 -1.96 -4.36 12.25
C LYS A 38 -3.06 -3.65 13.03
N MET A 39 -4.03 -3.05 12.35
CA MET A 39 -5.17 -2.39 12.98
C MET A 39 -6.03 -3.38 13.80
N ARG A 40 -6.18 -4.62 13.33
CA ARG A 40 -6.90 -5.67 14.06
C ARG A 40 -6.15 -6.12 15.32
N GLU A 41 -4.83 -6.21 15.26
CA GLU A 41 -3.99 -6.51 16.43
C GLU A 41 -4.08 -5.39 17.47
N ILE A 42 -3.95 -4.13 17.06
CA ILE A 42 -4.13 -2.98 17.96
C ILE A 42 -5.51 -3.02 18.62
N LYS A 43 -6.56 -3.30 17.84
CA LYS A 43 -7.93 -3.40 18.36
C LYS A 43 -8.13 -4.55 19.35
N ARG A 44 -7.30 -5.59 19.32
CA ARG A 44 -7.34 -6.70 20.28
C ARG A 44 -6.60 -6.39 21.59
N SER A 45 -5.79 -5.33 21.61
CA SER A 45 -4.99 -4.92 22.77
C SER A 45 -5.69 -3.86 23.65
N CYS A 46 -6.92 -3.45 23.31
CA CYS A 46 -7.82 -2.67 24.15
C CYS A 46 -8.92 -3.57 24.69
#